data_AF-V4Q2G1-F1
#
_entry.id   AF-V4Q2G1-F1
#
_cell.length_a   1.000
_cell.length_b   1.000
_cell.length_c   1.000
_cell.angle_alpha   90.00
_cell.angle_beta   90.00
_cell.angle_gamma   90.00
#
_symmetry.space_group_name_H-M   'P 1'
#
loop_
_entity.id
_entity.type
_entity.pdbx_description
1 polymer ?
#
loop_
_entity_poly.entity_id
_entity_poly.type
_entity_poly.pdbx_seq_one_letter_code
_entity_poly.pdbx_strand_id
1 'polypeptide(L)'
;MDHDMNVNQFMPHGYCFLWQPGILWLHVLSDLGIVLAYFGIPLALIYFIRKRKDLPFQMVFVLFGAFILLCGFSHLLNIWVLWHPDYYFEGVIKALTAVASIATLVTIVRMMPKALALPSPKQLADANARLEDLHRQSEENNRAAMGAVVDNVLDGVITIDENDRIQSFNAACESIFGYSAEEVQDKPISLLMPDPTYTEHDRYIGEYLNTDTTGREVKARRKDGTEFPADLSVSAFEIDGKQHYTGIVRDITKAKLAEDSRQRLLRRLTDSNTELERFAYVASHDMQEPLRMVLNFSQIVAKDYADKLDDDGKEYLKIIGDSAMRMRDMVQDLLEYARVDKEGFRCSDVDMRTELVHVLDNLRALTRESLAVITYDTLPRLKGNGVQLMRLMQNLVTNAIKYQKPRRLPVIHIGVADDGDMWRFSVKDNGMGIDEAFVGQIFEPFRRLHSWDGIQGTGLGLAVCRKIVENHGGRIWVESEQGVGSTFFFMIPKDLKSV
;
A
#
# COMPACT_ATOMS: atom_id res chain seq x y z
N MET A 1 96.38 -74.01 -41.61
CA MET A 1 95.06 -73.79 -42.20
C MET A 1 94.17 -73.42 -41.04
N ASP A 2 94.31 -72.17 -40.59
CA ASP A 2 93.58 -71.58 -39.47
C ASP A 2 92.89 -70.34 -40.03
N HIS A 3 91.57 -70.42 -40.14
CA HIS A 3 90.74 -69.30 -40.51
C HIS A 3 90.58 -68.40 -39.28
N ASP A 4 91.27 -67.26 -39.29
CA ASP A 4 90.90 -66.10 -38.48
C ASP A 4 89.45 -65.71 -38.83
N MET A 5 88.50 -66.17 -38.01
CA MET A 5 87.16 -65.62 -37.98
C MET A 5 87.24 -64.22 -37.39
N ASN A 6 87.37 -63.23 -38.26
CA ASN A 6 87.23 -61.83 -37.89
C ASN A 6 85.76 -61.58 -37.56
N VAL A 7 85.40 -61.58 -36.26
CA VAL A 7 84.02 -61.49 -35.73
C VAL A 7 83.41 -60.07 -35.87
N ASN A 8 83.91 -59.24 -36.79
CA ASN A 8 83.54 -57.82 -36.89
C ASN A 8 83.13 -57.34 -38.30
N GLN A 9 82.79 -58.23 -39.22
CA GLN A 9 82.19 -57.82 -40.50
C GLN A 9 80.86 -58.53 -40.72
N PHE A 10 79.79 -57.86 -40.28
CA PHE A 10 78.45 -58.20 -40.71
C PHE A 10 78.38 -58.18 -42.26
N MET A 11 77.60 -59.08 -42.88
CA MET A 11 77.46 -59.12 -44.34
C MET A 11 76.33 -58.19 -44.79
N PRO A 12 76.50 -57.40 -45.87
CA PRO A 12 75.41 -56.64 -46.48
C PRO A 12 74.26 -57.53 -46.95
N HIS A 13 73.02 -57.04 -46.90
CA HIS A 13 71.83 -57.79 -47.35
C HIS A 13 71.88 -58.17 -48.84
N GLY A 14 72.67 -57.47 -49.67
CA GLY A 14 72.86 -57.85 -51.08
C GLY A 14 73.39 -59.27 -51.28
N TYR A 15 74.16 -59.80 -50.32
CA TYR A 15 74.63 -61.19 -50.32
C TYR A 15 73.49 -62.20 -50.14
N CYS A 16 72.45 -61.85 -49.36
CA CYS A 16 71.25 -62.68 -49.22
C CYS A 16 70.50 -62.82 -50.55
N PHE A 17 70.63 -61.83 -51.44
CA PHE A 17 70.04 -61.85 -52.78
C PHE A 17 70.98 -62.38 -53.87
N LEU A 18 72.14 -62.91 -53.48
CA LEU A 18 73.20 -63.37 -54.39
C LEU A 18 73.60 -62.32 -55.43
N TRP A 19 73.38 -61.04 -55.12
CA TRP A 19 73.58 -59.91 -56.04
C TRP A 19 72.85 -60.06 -57.40
N GLN A 20 71.73 -60.80 -57.44
CA GLN A 20 70.92 -60.92 -58.66
C GLN A 20 70.28 -59.57 -59.02
N PRO A 21 70.60 -58.97 -60.19
CA PRO A 21 70.19 -57.60 -60.51
C PRO A 21 68.67 -57.39 -60.50
N GLY A 22 67.89 -58.39 -60.94
CA GLY A 22 66.43 -58.29 -61.00
C GLY A 22 65.78 -58.16 -59.62
N ILE A 23 66.20 -58.99 -58.65
CA ILE A 23 65.66 -58.98 -57.28
C ILE A 23 66.13 -57.72 -56.55
N LEU A 24 67.40 -57.35 -56.73
CA LEU A 24 67.99 -56.19 -56.07
C LEU A 24 67.30 -54.89 -56.50
N TRP A 25 67.13 -54.66 -57.82
CA TRP A 25 66.44 -53.46 -58.30
C TRP A 25 64.95 -53.43 -57.94
N LEU A 26 64.29 -54.59 -57.85
CA LEU A 26 62.91 -54.68 -57.39
C LEU A 26 62.76 -54.17 -55.94
N HIS A 27 63.63 -54.62 -55.03
CA HIS A 27 63.63 -54.15 -53.64
C HIS A 27 63.98 -52.66 -53.54
N VAL A 28 65.01 -52.20 -54.24
CA VAL A 28 65.43 -50.80 -54.25
C VAL A 28 64.32 -49.88 -54.74
N LEU A 29 63.70 -50.19 -55.88
CA LEU A 29 62.63 -49.36 -56.45
C LEU A 29 61.37 -49.38 -55.59
N SER A 30 61.04 -50.52 -54.98
CA SER A 30 59.89 -50.65 -54.08
C SER A 30 60.09 -49.84 -52.79
N ASP A 31 61.23 -50.01 -52.12
CA ASP A 31 61.55 -49.26 -50.90
C ASP A 31 61.68 -47.76 -51.20
N LEU A 32 62.26 -47.37 -52.34
CA LEU A 32 62.34 -45.96 -52.73
C LEU A 32 60.95 -45.35 -52.94
N GLY A 33 60.03 -46.09 -53.58
CA GLY A 33 58.63 -45.69 -53.70
C GLY A 33 57.96 -45.50 -52.35
N ILE A 34 58.20 -46.41 -51.40
CA ILE A 34 57.65 -46.31 -50.03
C ILE A 34 58.25 -45.11 -49.28
N VAL A 35 59.56 -44.88 -49.39
CA VAL A 35 60.25 -43.72 -48.79
C VAL A 35 59.63 -42.42 -49.29
N LEU A 36 59.48 -42.25 -50.61
CA LEU A 36 58.89 -41.03 -51.17
C LEU A 36 57.47 -40.78 -50.64
N ALA A 37 56.65 -41.82 -50.53
CA ALA A 37 55.31 -41.70 -49.96
C ALA A 37 55.35 -41.36 -48.46
N TYR A 38 56.22 -42.01 -47.68
CA TYR A 38 56.27 -41.89 -46.22
C TYR A 38 56.91 -40.59 -45.75
N PHE A 39 57.73 -39.94 -46.57
CA PHE A 39 58.18 -38.56 -46.33
C PHE A 39 57.17 -37.53 -46.84
N GLY A 40 56.41 -37.83 -47.90
CA GLY A 40 55.38 -36.95 -48.44
C GLY A 40 54.11 -36.81 -47.58
N ILE A 41 53.57 -37.92 -47.05
CA ILE A 41 52.34 -37.92 -46.25
C ILE A 41 52.44 -37.03 -45.00
N PRO A 42 53.51 -37.08 -44.19
CA PRO A 42 53.67 -36.22 -43.02
C PRO A 42 53.77 -34.73 -43.37
N LEU A 43 54.38 -34.36 -44.50
CA LEU A 43 54.39 -32.98 -44.99
C LEU A 43 52.98 -32.49 -45.33
N ALA A 44 52.17 -33.33 -45.98
CA ALA A 44 50.77 -33.03 -46.26
C ALA A 44 49.94 -32.90 -44.98
N LEU A 45 50.15 -33.76 -43.98
CA LEU A 45 49.51 -33.67 -42.67
C LEU A 45 49.88 -32.37 -41.94
N ILE A 46 51.16 -31.98 -41.94
CA ILE A 46 51.62 -30.72 -41.33
C ILE A 46 50.96 -29.52 -42.01
N TYR A 47 50.85 -29.53 -43.35
CA TYR A 47 50.13 -28.49 -44.09
C TYR A 47 48.65 -28.41 -43.68
N PHE A 48 47.97 -29.57 -43.60
CA PHE A 48 46.56 -29.65 -43.21
C PHE A 48 46.30 -29.10 -41.80
N ILE A 49 47.09 -29.53 -40.81
CA ILE A 49 46.96 -29.06 -39.41
C ILE A 49 47.22 -27.56 -39.32
N ARG A 50 48.22 -27.04 -40.04
CA ARG A 50 48.52 -25.59 -40.05
C ARG A 50 47.38 -24.75 -40.63
N LYS A 51 46.69 -25.28 -41.64
CA LYS A 51 45.58 -24.58 -42.31
C LYS A 51 44.26 -24.68 -41.54
N ARG A 52 44.04 -25.78 -40.81
CA ARG A 52 42.77 -26.07 -40.12
C ARG A 52 42.94 -26.08 -38.60
N LYS A 53 42.87 -24.89 -37.98
CA LYS A 53 43.12 -24.68 -36.54
C LYS A 53 41.99 -25.16 -35.62
N ASP A 54 40.79 -25.37 -36.15
CA ASP A 54 39.58 -25.88 -35.48
C ASP A 54 39.60 -27.40 -35.27
N LEU A 55 40.66 -28.10 -35.69
CA LEU A 55 40.76 -29.54 -35.51
C LEU A 55 40.88 -29.90 -34.02
N PRO A 56 39.91 -30.63 -33.45
CA PRO A 56 40.12 -31.27 -32.16
C PRO A 56 41.23 -32.31 -32.32
N PHE A 57 41.99 -32.58 -31.26
CA PHE A 57 42.90 -33.72 -31.19
C PHE A 57 44.14 -33.66 -32.11
N GLN A 58 44.70 -32.46 -32.35
CA GLN A 58 45.88 -32.25 -33.20
C GLN A 58 47.08 -33.17 -32.90
N MET A 59 47.28 -33.54 -31.63
CA MET A 59 48.36 -34.44 -31.19
C MET A 59 48.33 -35.81 -31.90
N VAL A 60 47.15 -36.34 -32.23
CA VAL A 60 47.00 -37.61 -32.94
C VAL A 60 47.66 -37.54 -34.32
N PHE A 61 47.41 -36.46 -35.05
CA PHE A 61 47.98 -36.27 -36.39
C PHE A 61 49.50 -36.09 -36.34
N VAL A 62 50.04 -35.47 -35.29
CA VAL A 62 51.48 -35.35 -35.06
C VAL A 62 52.11 -36.71 -34.79
N LEU A 63 51.50 -37.53 -33.92
CA LEU A 63 51.96 -38.89 -33.62
C LEU A 63 51.91 -39.80 -34.86
N PHE A 64 50.84 -39.73 -35.66
CA PHE A 64 50.75 -40.42 -36.94
C PHE A 64 51.83 -39.97 -37.92
N GLY A 65 52.07 -38.66 -38.04
CA GLY A 65 53.13 -38.12 -38.88
C GLY A 65 54.51 -38.63 -38.46
N ALA A 66 54.81 -38.62 -37.15
CA ALA A 66 56.07 -39.12 -36.60
C ALA A 66 56.24 -40.63 -36.83
N PHE A 67 55.19 -41.42 -36.62
CA PHE A 67 55.18 -42.86 -36.90
C PHE A 67 55.46 -43.17 -38.38
N ILE A 68 54.77 -42.49 -39.30
CA ILE A 68 54.94 -42.69 -40.75
C ILE A 68 56.36 -42.30 -41.19
N LEU A 69 56.92 -41.20 -40.66
CA LEU A 69 58.30 -40.81 -40.93
C LEU A 69 59.31 -41.88 -40.48
N LEU A 70 59.16 -42.40 -39.26
CA LEU A 70 60.06 -43.44 -38.72
C LEU A 70 59.98 -44.75 -39.53
N CYS A 71 58.78 -45.14 -39.97
CA CYS A 71 58.64 -46.23 -40.94
C CYS A 71 59.38 -45.92 -42.25
N GLY A 72 59.31 -44.68 -42.73
CA GLY A 72 59.99 -44.25 -43.97
C GLY A 72 61.51 -44.39 -43.84
N PHE A 73 62.07 -44.00 -42.70
CA PHE A 73 63.48 -44.22 -42.38
C PHE A 73 63.85 -45.70 -42.36
N SER A 74 62.97 -46.59 -41.91
CA SER A 74 63.25 -48.04 -41.94
C SER A 74 63.41 -48.58 -43.37
N HIS A 75 62.60 -48.10 -44.32
CA HIS A 75 62.73 -48.47 -45.73
C HIS A 75 63.97 -47.86 -46.39
N LEU A 76 64.30 -46.62 -46.04
CA LEU A 76 65.54 -45.99 -46.49
C LEU A 76 66.77 -46.79 -46.01
N LEU A 77 66.73 -47.28 -44.77
CA LEU A 77 67.77 -48.14 -44.22
C LEU A 77 67.79 -49.53 -44.84
N ASN A 78 66.65 -50.11 -45.22
CA ASN A 78 66.66 -51.38 -45.97
C ASN A 78 67.45 -51.24 -47.28
N ILE A 79 67.30 -50.13 -48.01
CA ILE A 79 68.10 -49.84 -49.21
C ILE A 79 69.59 -49.73 -48.83
N TRP A 80 69.92 -48.96 -47.79
CA TRP A 80 71.30 -48.78 -47.33
C TRP A 80 71.97 -50.11 -46.96
N VAL A 81 71.25 -50.96 -46.23
CA VAL A 81 71.73 -52.24 -45.69
C VAL A 81 72.03 -53.28 -46.78
N LEU A 82 71.50 -53.11 -47.99
CA LEU A 82 71.90 -53.91 -49.15
C LEU A 82 73.39 -53.82 -49.46
N TRP A 83 74.00 -52.64 -49.23
CA TRP A 83 75.43 -52.40 -49.49
C TRP A 83 76.26 -52.22 -48.22
N HIS A 84 75.68 -51.70 -47.14
CA HIS A 84 76.37 -51.36 -45.89
C HIS A 84 75.72 -52.03 -44.67
N PRO A 85 76.39 -52.95 -43.97
CA PRO A 85 75.75 -53.83 -43.00
C PRO A 85 75.52 -53.19 -41.60
N ASP A 86 74.85 -52.04 -41.56
CA ASP A 86 74.61 -51.23 -40.36
C ASP A 86 73.37 -51.66 -39.56
N TYR A 87 73.35 -52.91 -39.11
CA TYR A 87 72.19 -53.52 -38.43
C TYR A 87 71.81 -52.89 -37.09
N TYR A 88 72.77 -52.32 -36.36
CA TYR A 88 72.47 -51.63 -35.09
C TYR A 88 71.59 -50.40 -35.32
N PHE A 89 71.90 -49.61 -36.35
CA PHE A 89 71.14 -48.41 -36.68
C PHE A 89 69.73 -48.75 -37.19
N GLU A 90 69.62 -49.79 -38.02
CA GLU A 90 68.33 -50.35 -38.43
C GLU A 90 67.47 -50.79 -37.22
N GLY A 91 68.08 -51.47 -36.25
CA GLY A 91 67.42 -51.89 -35.02
C GLY A 91 66.94 -50.72 -34.14
N VAL A 92 67.74 -49.65 -34.04
CA VAL A 92 67.34 -48.43 -33.31
C VAL A 92 66.13 -47.77 -33.97
N ILE A 93 66.12 -47.63 -35.29
CA ILE A 93 64.95 -47.07 -36.00
C ILE A 93 63.73 -47.96 -35.80
N LYS A 94 63.85 -49.29 -35.90
CA LYS A 94 62.75 -50.22 -35.60
C LYS A 94 62.20 -50.07 -34.19
N ALA A 95 63.06 -49.90 -33.18
CA ALA A 95 62.63 -49.67 -31.80
C ALA A 95 61.90 -48.33 -31.63
N LEU A 96 62.41 -47.25 -32.23
CA LEU A 96 61.75 -45.94 -32.22
C LEU A 96 60.39 -45.99 -32.92
N THR A 97 60.30 -46.68 -34.06
CA THR A 97 59.03 -46.93 -34.75
C THR A 97 58.04 -47.64 -33.85
N ALA A 98 58.45 -48.71 -33.14
CA ALA A 98 57.58 -49.44 -32.22
C ALA A 98 57.06 -48.56 -31.08
N VAL A 99 57.92 -47.72 -30.48
CA VAL A 99 57.50 -46.76 -29.44
C VAL A 99 56.47 -45.76 -29.98
N ALA A 100 56.71 -45.19 -31.17
CA ALA A 100 55.79 -44.27 -31.81
C ALA A 100 54.44 -44.94 -32.16
N SER A 101 54.44 -46.19 -32.62
CA SER A 101 53.21 -46.97 -32.89
C SER A 101 52.38 -47.19 -31.63
N ILE A 102 53.01 -47.63 -30.53
CA ILE A 102 52.31 -47.88 -29.26
C ILE A 102 51.73 -46.58 -28.70
N ALA A 103 52.52 -45.49 -28.72
CA ALA A 103 52.05 -44.19 -28.26
C ALA A 103 50.85 -43.69 -29.09
N THR A 104 50.88 -43.90 -30.42
CA THR A 104 49.78 -43.56 -31.33
C THR A 104 48.53 -44.37 -31.01
N LEU A 105 48.65 -45.69 -30.81
CA LEU A 105 47.52 -46.57 -30.47
C LEU A 105 46.85 -46.18 -29.14
N VAL A 106 47.64 -45.99 -28.08
CA VAL A 106 47.12 -45.59 -26.75
C VAL A 106 46.37 -44.26 -26.85
N THR A 107 46.93 -43.31 -27.60
CA THR A 107 46.33 -41.99 -27.78
C THR A 107 45.00 -42.07 -28.52
N ILE A 108 44.92 -42.84 -29.61
CA ILE A 108 43.66 -43.03 -30.37
C ILE A 108 42.58 -43.65 -29.48
N VAL A 109 42.88 -44.74 -28.77
CA VAL A 109 41.91 -45.45 -27.93
C VAL A 109 41.36 -44.55 -26.83
N ARG A 110 42.22 -43.73 -26.21
CA ARG A 110 41.81 -42.77 -25.18
C ARG A 110 40.94 -41.63 -25.72
N MET A 111 41.10 -41.27 -26.99
CA MET A 111 40.44 -40.11 -27.59
C MET A 111 39.15 -40.46 -28.34
N MET A 112 39.02 -41.70 -28.79
CA MET A 112 37.82 -42.24 -29.44
C MET A 112 36.50 -41.92 -28.71
N PRO A 113 36.34 -42.10 -27.38
CA PRO A 113 35.08 -41.76 -26.71
C PRO A 113 34.78 -40.26 -26.75
N LYS A 114 35.80 -39.39 -26.71
CA LYS A 114 35.63 -37.93 -26.82
C LYS A 114 35.27 -37.50 -28.25
N ALA A 115 35.83 -38.16 -29.26
CA ALA A 115 35.52 -37.88 -30.65
C ALA A 115 34.08 -38.28 -31.01
N LEU A 116 33.58 -39.39 -30.47
CA LEU A 116 32.20 -39.84 -30.67
C LEU A 116 31.16 -38.99 -29.93
N ALA A 117 31.56 -38.25 -28.90
CA ALA A 117 30.68 -37.34 -28.16
C ALA A 117 30.45 -35.99 -28.86
N LEU A 118 31.22 -35.67 -29.91
CA LEU A 118 31.04 -34.43 -30.66
C LEU A 118 29.76 -34.50 -31.51
N PRO A 119 28.90 -33.46 -31.48
CA PRO A 119 27.70 -33.42 -32.29
C PRO A 119 28.04 -33.50 -33.77
N SER A 120 27.26 -34.28 -34.52
CA SER A 120 27.33 -34.27 -35.97
C SER A 120 26.86 -32.92 -36.53
N PRO A 121 27.33 -32.49 -37.72
CA PRO A 121 26.86 -31.26 -38.36
C PRO A 121 25.33 -31.18 -38.50
N LYS A 122 24.68 -32.32 -38.71
CA LYS A 122 23.21 -32.41 -38.78
C LYS A 122 22.56 -32.11 -37.42
N GLN A 123 23.08 -32.69 -36.33
CA GLN A 123 22.58 -32.39 -34.98
C GLN A 123 22.76 -30.92 -34.61
N LEU A 124 23.85 -30.28 -35.05
CA LEU A 124 24.07 -28.86 -34.82
C LEU A 124 23.06 -27.99 -35.59
N ALA A 125 22.78 -28.34 -36.85
CA ALA A 125 21.77 -27.65 -37.66
C ALA A 125 20.36 -27.78 -37.04
N ASP A 126 19.99 -28.99 -36.61
CA ASP A 126 18.69 -29.23 -35.95
C ASP A 126 18.58 -28.47 -34.61
N ALA A 127 19.68 -28.36 -33.85
CA ALA A 127 19.71 -27.60 -32.60
C ALA A 127 19.59 -26.09 -32.83
N ASN A 128 20.28 -25.54 -33.84
CA ASN A 128 20.18 -24.13 -34.20
C ASN A 128 18.77 -23.77 -34.68
N ALA A 129 18.15 -24.60 -35.52
CA ALA A 129 16.78 -24.38 -35.96
C ALA A 129 15.79 -24.35 -34.79
N ARG A 130 15.94 -25.25 -33.81
CA ARG A 130 15.12 -25.24 -32.59
C ARG A 130 15.35 -24.00 -31.73
N LEU A 131 16.58 -23.53 -31.62
CA LEU A 131 16.90 -22.31 -30.88
C LEU A 131 16.28 -21.08 -31.53
N GLU A 132 16.31 -20.98 -32.86
CA GLU A 132 15.68 -19.89 -33.61
C GLU A 132 14.16 -19.88 -33.41
N ASP A 133 13.50 -21.03 -33.46
CA ASP A 133 12.06 -21.15 -33.19
C ASP A 133 11.71 -20.76 -31.74
N LEU A 134 12.49 -21.22 -30.75
CA LEU A 134 12.28 -20.86 -29.35
C LEU A 134 12.48 -19.36 -29.11
N HIS A 135 13.48 -18.75 -29.76
CA HIS A 135 13.73 -17.32 -29.66
C HIS A 135 12.55 -16.52 -30.22
N ARG A 136 12.08 -16.87 -31.42
CA ARG A 136 10.91 -16.25 -32.04
C ARG A 136 9.67 -16.35 -31.14
N GLN A 137 9.41 -17.54 -30.61
CA GLN A 137 8.26 -17.75 -29.73
C GLN A 137 8.38 -16.95 -28.42
N SER A 138 9.58 -16.83 -27.87
CA SER A 138 9.83 -16.01 -26.67
C SER A 138 9.59 -14.53 -26.93
N GLU A 139 10.03 -14.01 -28.08
CA GLU A 139 9.82 -12.60 -28.47
C GLU A 139 8.34 -12.31 -28.70
N GLU A 140 7.62 -13.19 -29.39
CA GLU A 140 6.17 -13.08 -29.61
C GLU A 140 5.40 -13.09 -28.28
N ASN A 141 5.72 -14.04 -27.39
CA ASN A 141 5.09 -14.12 -26.06
C ASN A 141 5.38 -12.88 -25.21
N ASN A 142 6.61 -12.39 -25.21
CA ASN A 142 6.98 -11.21 -24.42
C ASN A 142 6.28 -9.95 -24.96
N ARG A 143 6.20 -9.80 -26.29
CA ARG A 143 5.49 -8.69 -26.93
C ARG A 143 3.98 -8.73 -26.62
N ALA A 144 3.36 -9.91 -26.70
CA ALA A 144 1.95 -10.10 -26.38
C ALA A 144 1.67 -9.81 -24.89
N ALA A 145 2.53 -10.29 -23.99
CA ALA A 145 2.39 -10.05 -22.55
C ALA A 145 2.52 -8.56 -22.20
N MET A 146 3.51 -7.86 -22.78
CA MET A 146 3.70 -6.43 -22.54
C MET A 146 2.50 -5.61 -23.01
N GLY A 147 1.96 -5.90 -24.21
CA GLY A 147 0.74 -5.26 -24.73
C GLY A 147 -0.45 -5.49 -23.81
N ALA A 148 -0.69 -6.74 -23.38
CA ALA A 148 -1.78 -7.08 -22.49
C ALA A 148 -1.69 -6.37 -21.13
N VAL A 149 -0.49 -6.22 -20.55
CA VAL A 149 -0.31 -5.47 -19.29
C VAL A 149 -0.71 -4.02 -19.48
N VAL A 150 -0.19 -3.35 -20.52
CA VAL A 150 -0.45 -1.93 -20.80
C VAL A 150 -1.93 -1.68 -21.10
N ASP A 151 -2.59 -2.57 -21.84
CA ASP A 151 -4.01 -2.43 -22.21
C ASP A 151 -4.99 -2.72 -21.07
N ASN A 152 -4.58 -3.48 -20.05
CA ASN A 152 -5.44 -3.76 -18.88
C ASN A 152 -5.29 -2.72 -17.75
N VAL A 153 -4.37 -1.77 -17.86
CA VAL A 153 -4.28 -0.65 -16.90
C VAL A 153 -5.48 0.27 -17.10
N LEU A 154 -6.14 0.65 -15.99
CA LEU A 154 -7.31 1.54 -16.00
C LEU A 154 -6.96 2.99 -16.32
N ASP A 155 -5.72 3.39 -16.00
CA ASP A 155 -5.19 4.69 -16.36
C ASP A 155 -4.71 4.68 -17.82
N GLY A 156 -4.87 5.82 -18.49
CA GLY A 156 -4.34 6.01 -19.82
C GLY A 156 -2.82 5.97 -19.79
N VAL A 157 -2.20 5.16 -20.65
CA VAL A 157 -0.75 5.09 -20.81
C VAL A 157 -0.40 5.52 -22.23
N ILE A 158 0.40 6.58 -22.34
CA ILE A 158 0.82 7.16 -23.61
C ILE A 158 2.34 7.22 -23.62
N THR A 159 2.97 6.75 -24.69
CA THR A 159 4.41 6.91 -24.90
C THR A 159 4.65 7.84 -26.07
N ILE A 160 5.56 8.79 -25.91
CA ILE A 160 6.01 9.73 -26.95
C ILE A 160 7.51 9.61 -27.20
N ASP A 161 7.95 9.98 -28.40
CA ASP A 161 9.37 10.06 -28.79
C ASP A 161 10.00 11.43 -28.47
N GLU A 162 11.26 11.62 -28.87
CA GLU A 162 11.99 12.87 -28.67
C GLU A 162 11.41 14.09 -29.43
N ASN A 163 10.43 13.89 -30.31
CA ASN A 163 9.77 14.93 -31.10
C ASN A 163 8.29 15.10 -30.70
N ASP A 164 7.92 14.67 -29.49
CA ASP A 164 6.56 14.73 -28.95
C ASP A 164 5.49 13.99 -29.79
N ARG A 165 5.90 12.96 -30.54
CA ARG A 165 4.98 12.14 -31.33
C ARG A 165 4.57 10.89 -30.58
N ILE A 166 3.28 10.58 -30.63
CA ILE A 166 2.69 9.42 -29.95
C ILE A 166 3.17 8.12 -30.62
N GLN A 167 3.86 7.30 -29.86
CA GLN A 167 4.36 5.98 -30.27
C GLN A 167 3.48 4.84 -29.75
N SER A 168 2.83 5.03 -28.60
CA SER A 168 1.92 4.05 -27.98
C SER A 168 0.74 4.74 -27.32
N PHE A 169 -0.43 4.09 -27.39
CA PHE A 169 -1.70 4.60 -26.86
C PHE A 169 -2.58 3.42 -26.44
N ASN A 170 -2.76 3.19 -25.14
CA ASN A 170 -3.45 2.00 -24.64
C ASN A 170 -4.98 2.07 -24.74
N ALA A 171 -5.67 0.95 -24.51
CA ALA A 171 -7.13 0.88 -24.54
C ALA A 171 -7.85 1.86 -23.58
N ALA A 172 -7.26 2.15 -22.42
CA ALA A 172 -7.79 3.15 -21.50
C ALA A 172 -7.71 4.57 -22.08
N CYS A 173 -6.62 4.91 -22.76
CA CYS A 173 -6.48 6.14 -23.51
C CYS A 173 -7.54 6.27 -24.62
N GLU A 174 -7.86 5.20 -25.34
CA GLU A 174 -8.95 5.23 -26.32
C GLU A 174 -10.30 5.55 -25.67
N SER A 175 -10.57 4.93 -24.52
CA SER A 175 -11.79 5.15 -23.75
C SER A 175 -11.88 6.55 -23.16
N ILE A 176 -10.75 7.11 -22.70
CA ILE A 176 -10.67 8.46 -22.12
C ILE A 176 -10.74 9.51 -23.24
N PHE A 177 -9.88 9.47 -24.24
CA PHE A 177 -9.78 10.56 -25.21
C PHE A 177 -10.71 10.41 -26.42
N GLY A 178 -11.25 9.22 -26.68
CA GLY A 178 -12.14 8.93 -27.81
C GLY A 178 -11.45 8.83 -29.18
N TYR A 179 -10.11 8.81 -29.20
CA TYR A 179 -9.32 8.49 -30.38
C TYR A 179 -8.95 7.01 -30.38
N SER A 180 -8.86 6.38 -31.55
CA SER A 180 -8.20 5.07 -31.62
C SER A 180 -6.68 5.22 -31.66
N ALA A 181 -5.93 4.20 -31.23
CA ALA A 181 -4.48 4.17 -31.29
C ALA A 181 -3.96 4.42 -32.72
N GLU A 182 -4.61 3.83 -33.73
CA GLU A 182 -4.29 4.04 -35.14
C GLU A 182 -4.49 5.49 -35.60
N GLU A 183 -5.48 6.20 -35.05
CA GLU A 183 -5.74 7.60 -35.39
C GLU A 183 -4.69 8.55 -34.82
N VAL A 184 -4.02 8.19 -33.74
CA VAL A 184 -3.06 9.06 -33.03
C VAL A 184 -1.61 8.63 -33.21
N GLN A 185 -1.37 7.46 -33.78
CA GLN A 185 -0.01 6.99 -34.09
C GLN A 185 0.75 8.06 -34.88
N ASP A 186 1.96 8.38 -34.41
CA ASP A 186 2.87 9.36 -34.98
C ASP A 186 2.31 10.80 -35.03
N LYS A 187 1.18 11.08 -34.37
CA LYS A 187 0.64 12.45 -34.24
C LYS A 187 1.24 13.16 -33.03
N PRO A 188 1.29 14.50 -33.05
CA PRO A 188 1.79 15.27 -31.90
C PRO A 188 0.86 15.13 -30.69
N ILE A 189 1.44 15.01 -29.50
CA ILE A 189 0.71 14.89 -28.23
C ILE A 189 -0.19 16.10 -27.92
N SER A 190 0.11 17.26 -28.51
CA SER A 190 -0.69 18.50 -28.40
C SER A 190 -2.13 18.35 -28.87
N LEU A 191 -2.46 17.31 -29.64
CA LEU A 191 -3.83 16.96 -30.01
C LEU A 191 -4.74 16.78 -28.77
N LEU A 192 -4.19 16.19 -27.70
CA LEU A 192 -4.90 15.84 -26.47
C LEU A 192 -4.96 16.98 -25.45
N MET A 193 -4.50 18.18 -25.84
CA MET A 193 -4.41 19.35 -24.97
C MET A 193 -5.33 20.48 -25.48
N PRO A 194 -5.96 21.27 -24.59
CA PRO A 194 -6.85 22.36 -24.99
C PRO A 194 -6.16 23.47 -25.79
N ASP A 195 -4.94 23.83 -25.40
CA ASP A 195 -4.16 24.91 -25.99
C ASP A 195 -2.96 24.33 -26.78
N PRO A 196 -3.00 24.34 -28.13
CA PRO A 196 -1.95 23.78 -28.98
C PRO A 196 -0.69 24.66 -29.06
N THR A 197 -0.71 25.88 -28.50
CA THR A 197 0.39 26.86 -28.53
C THR A 197 1.38 26.71 -27.37
N TYR A 198 1.29 25.65 -26.56
CA TYR A 198 2.03 25.50 -25.31
C TYR A 198 3.56 25.42 -25.50
N THR A 199 4.19 26.59 -25.43
CA THR A 199 5.62 26.84 -25.16
C THR A 199 6.11 26.26 -23.82
N GLU A 200 5.24 25.68 -22.99
CA GLU A 200 5.63 25.05 -21.74
C GLU A 200 5.98 23.55 -21.85
N HIS A 201 5.67 22.86 -22.96
CA HIS A 201 6.02 21.44 -23.08
C HIS A 201 7.55 21.23 -23.02
N ASP A 202 8.30 22.13 -23.65
CA ASP A 202 9.77 22.21 -23.56
C ASP A 202 10.27 22.47 -22.13
N ARG A 203 9.55 23.30 -21.35
CA ARG A 203 9.89 23.60 -19.95
C ARG A 203 9.67 22.38 -19.05
N TYR A 204 8.60 21.63 -19.29
CA TYR A 204 8.26 20.46 -18.48
C TYR A 204 9.18 19.27 -18.73
N ILE A 205 9.70 19.09 -19.96
CA ILE A 205 10.73 18.08 -20.25
C ILE A 205 11.99 18.28 -19.41
N GLY A 206 12.40 19.54 -19.21
CA GLY A 206 13.52 19.89 -18.32
C GLY A 206 13.25 19.61 -16.82
N GLU A 207 11.99 19.74 -16.37
CA GLU A 207 11.58 19.46 -14.97
C GLU A 207 11.35 17.96 -14.70
N TYR A 208 10.92 17.17 -15.71
CA TYR A 208 10.73 15.71 -15.59
C TYR A 208 12.03 14.94 -15.30
N LEU A 209 13.17 15.48 -15.74
CA LEU A 209 14.49 14.86 -15.57
C LEU A 209 15.05 15.01 -14.14
N ASN A 210 14.48 15.87 -13.29
CA ASN A 210 15.09 16.25 -12.01
C ASN A 210 14.26 15.91 -10.76
N THR A 211 13.06 15.33 -10.91
CA THR A 211 12.19 15.08 -9.76
C THR A 211 11.37 13.81 -9.96
N ASP A 212 11.45 12.89 -8.98
CA ASP A 212 10.43 11.87 -8.70
C ASP A 212 9.07 12.59 -8.51
N THR A 213 8.39 12.89 -9.61
CA THR A 213 7.22 13.78 -9.57
C THR A 213 5.96 12.95 -9.40
N THR A 214 5.46 12.99 -8.17
CA THR A 214 4.04 12.83 -7.83
C THR A 214 3.17 13.56 -8.86
N GLY A 215 2.13 12.88 -9.37
CA GLY A 215 1.24 13.38 -10.42
C GLY A 215 0.72 14.81 -10.21
N ARG A 216 0.47 15.49 -11.33
CA ARG A 216 -0.03 16.88 -11.37
C ARG A 216 -1.37 16.96 -12.07
N GLU A 217 -2.20 17.90 -11.63
CA GLU A 217 -3.45 18.17 -12.31
C GLU A 217 -3.22 19.06 -13.56
N VAL A 218 -3.71 18.60 -14.71
CA VAL A 218 -3.71 19.30 -15.99
C VAL A 218 -5.10 19.29 -16.61
N LYS A 219 -5.31 20.13 -17.63
CA LYS A 219 -6.50 20.05 -18.48
C LYS A 219 -6.18 19.25 -19.74
N ALA A 220 -7.00 18.27 -20.02
CA ALA A 220 -6.93 17.44 -21.22
C ALA A 220 -8.16 17.68 -22.09
N ARG A 221 -8.05 17.37 -23.38
CA ARG A 221 -9.13 17.53 -24.37
C ARG A 221 -9.39 16.22 -25.10
N ARG A 222 -10.66 15.82 -25.19
CA ARG A 222 -11.10 14.64 -25.95
C ARG A 222 -11.30 14.98 -27.44
N LYS A 223 -11.50 13.95 -28.26
CA LYS A 223 -11.78 14.06 -29.70
C LYS A 223 -13.02 14.91 -30.03
N ASP A 224 -14.04 14.87 -29.18
CA ASP A 224 -15.27 15.67 -29.33
C ASP A 224 -15.10 17.15 -28.92
N GLY A 225 -13.90 17.54 -28.48
CA GLY A 225 -13.57 18.89 -28.02
C GLY A 225 -13.87 19.14 -26.53
N THR A 226 -14.43 18.17 -25.80
CA THR A 226 -14.68 18.33 -24.36
C THR A 226 -13.38 18.39 -23.58
N GLU A 227 -13.29 19.39 -22.69
CA GLU A 227 -12.17 19.51 -21.75
C GLU A 227 -12.49 18.79 -20.45
N PHE A 228 -11.50 18.14 -19.85
CA PHE A 228 -11.62 17.48 -18.56
C PHE A 228 -10.36 17.63 -17.72
N PRO A 229 -10.48 17.68 -16.37
CA PRO A 229 -9.34 17.64 -15.48
C PRO A 229 -8.73 16.24 -15.46
N ALA A 230 -7.42 16.17 -15.61
CA ALA A 230 -6.68 14.92 -15.60
C ALA A 230 -5.50 15.02 -14.62
N ASP A 231 -5.23 13.94 -13.90
CA ASP A 231 -3.99 13.76 -13.15
C ASP A 231 -2.95 13.10 -14.07
N LEU A 232 -1.81 13.75 -14.24
CA LEU A 232 -0.75 13.38 -15.19
C LEU A 232 0.56 13.14 -14.44
N SER A 233 1.14 11.96 -14.63
CA SER A 233 2.50 11.62 -14.21
C SER A 233 3.34 11.29 -15.44
N VAL A 234 4.59 11.75 -15.50
CA VAL A 234 5.47 11.54 -16.66
C VAL A 234 6.80 10.97 -16.21
N SER A 235 7.27 9.94 -16.90
CA SER A 235 8.59 9.31 -16.69
C SER A 235 9.36 9.25 -18.00
N ALA A 236 10.66 9.54 -17.96
CA ALA A 236 11.56 9.44 -19.10
C ALA A 236 12.35 8.12 -19.08
N PHE A 237 12.67 7.58 -20.25
CA PHE A 237 13.50 6.40 -20.43
C PHE A 237 14.19 6.42 -21.80
N GLU A 238 15.24 5.63 -21.97
CA GLU A 238 16.06 5.61 -23.19
C GLU A 238 15.92 4.28 -23.94
N ILE A 239 15.70 4.34 -25.25
CA ILE A 239 15.75 3.19 -26.17
C ILE A 239 16.70 3.54 -27.31
N ASP A 240 17.69 2.68 -27.59
CA ASP A 240 18.65 2.83 -28.70
C ASP A 240 19.34 4.22 -28.79
N GLY A 241 19.61 4.86 -27.65
CA GLY A 241 20.22 6.19 -27.60
C GLY A 241 19.25 7.36 -27.78
N LYS A 242 17.95 7.09 -27.87
CA LYS A 242 16.88 8.09 -28.03
C LYS A 242 16.02 8.17 -26.77
N GLN A 243 15.67 9.40 -26.39
CA GLN A 243 14.82 9.66 -25.22
C GLN A 243 13.35 9.48 -25.58
N HIS A 244 12.65 8.75 -24.71
CA HIS A 244 11.21 8.54 -24.77
C HIS A 244 10.58 8.96 -23.46
N TYR A 245 9.31 9.34 -23.51
CA TYR A 245 8.54 9.72 -22.32
C TYR A 245 7.26 8.90 -22.26
N THR A 246 6.95 8.35 -21.10
CA THR A 246 5.67 7.71 -20.82
C THR A 246 4.86 8.59 -19.87
N GLY A 247 3.68 9.01 -20.33
CA GLY A 247 2.68 9.71 -19.54
C GLY A 247 1.59 8.74 -19.06
N ILE A 248 1.32 8.75 -17.76
CA ILE A 248 0.16 8.09 -17.15
C ILE A 248 -0.88 9.17 -16.87
N VAL A 249 -2.07 9.02 -17.44
CA VAL A 249 -3.15 10.00 -17.37
C VAL A 249 -4.41 9.39 -16.78
N ARG A 250 -4.93 10.01 -15.72
CA ARG A 250 -6.16 9.61 -15.05
C ARG A 250 -7.20 10.70 -15.13
N ASP A 251 -8.39 10.38 -15.65
CA ASP A 251 -9.54 11.29 -15.63
C ASP A 251 -10.10 11.43 -14.20
N ILE A 252 -9.97 12.63 -13.63
CA ILE A 252 -10.41 12.93 -12.26
C ILE A 252 -11.75 13.69 -12.22
N THR A 253 -12.48 13.78 -13.33
CA THR A 253 -13.76 14.52 -13.41
C THR A 253 -14.75 14.07 -12.34
N LYS A 254 -14.96 12.75 -12.21
CA LYS A 254 -15.90 12.19 -11.22
C LYS A 254 -15.47 12.51 -9.79
N ALA A 255 -14.17 12.41 -9.50
CA ALA A 255 -13.62 12.70 -8.18
C ALA A 255 -13.84 14.19 -7.83
N LYS A 256 -13.59 15.10 -8.77
CA LYS A 256 -13.84 16.53 -8.58
C LYS A 256 -15.31 16.87 -8.38
N LEU A 257 -16.21 16.28 -9.16
CA LEU A 257 -17.65 16.50 -9.01
C LEU A 257 -18.16 16.00 -7.65
N ALA A 258 -17.68 14.85 -7.19
CA ALA A 258 -18.03 14.31 -5.89
C ALA A 258 -17.50 15.22 -4.75
N GLU A 259 -16.26 15.66 -4.86
CA GLU A 259 -15.65 16.57 -3.88
C GLU A 259 -16.40 17.90 -3.78
N ASP A 260 -16.69 18.53 -4.92
CA ASP A 260 -17.42 19.79 -4.95
C ASP A 260 -18.87 19.63 -4.46
N SER A 261 -19.55 18.53 -4.79
CA SER A 261 -20.87 18.20 -4.24
C SER A 261 -20.85 18.06 -2.72
N ARG A 262 -19.83 17.37 -2.19
CA ARG A 262 -19.61 17.21 -0.75
C ARG A 262 -19.38 18.55 -0.07
N GLN A 263 -18.52 19.40 -0.62
CA GLN A 263 -18.27 20.74 -0.09
C GLN A 263 -19.54 21.61 -0.09
N ARG A 264 -20.34 21.54 -1.15
CA ARG A 264 -21.63 22.25 -1.23
C ARG A 264 -22.62 21.76 -0.17
N LEU A 265 -22.71 20.44 0.07
CA LEU A 265 -23.55 19.87 1.11
C LEU A 265 -23.11 20.30 2.52
N LEU A 266 -21.80 20.26 2.80
CA LEU A 266 -21.25 20.70 4.09
C LEU A 266 -21.53 22.18 4.36
N ARG A 267 -21.43 23.03 3.33
CA ARG A 267 -21.77 24.44 3.43
C ARG A 267 -23.26 24.63 3.74
N ARG A 268 -24.15 23.95 3.00
CA ARG A 268 -25.61 24.01 3.27
C ARG A 268 -25.97 23.52 4.67
N LEU A 269 -25.35 22.44 5.14
CA LEU A 269 -25.57 21.93 6.49
C LEU A 269 -25.14 22.96 7.54
N THR A 270 -23.95 23.54 7.39
CA THR A 270 -23.44 24.58 8.29
C THR A 270 -24.34 25.82 8.31
N ASP A 271 -24.78 26.27 7.13
CA ASP A 271 -25.65 27.43 6.99
C ASP A 271 -27.03 27.17 7.61
N SER A 272 -27.66 26.04 7.30
CA SER A 272 -28.97 25.63 7.84
C SER A 272 -28.92 25.43 9.37
N ASN A 273 -27.85 24.85 9.90
CA ASN A 273 -27.67 24.70 11.34
C ASN A 273 -27.56 26.07 12.02
N THR A 274 -26.78 26.99 11.44
CA THR A 274 -26.62 28.35 11.98
C THR A 274 -27.94 29.14 11.95
N GLU A 275 -28.75 28.96 10.90
CA GLU A 275 -30.06 29.58 10.77
C GLU A 275 -31.06 29.06 11.81
N LEU A 276 -31.15 27.74 11.97
CA LEU A 276 -32.03 27.10 12.94
C LEU A 276 -31.72 27.57 14.37
N GLU A 277 -30.45 27.70 14.72
CA GLU A 277 -30.03 28.18 16.03
C GLU A 277 -30.31 29.66 16.24
N ARG A 278 -30.08 30.51 15.22
CA ARG A 278 -30.44 31.93 15.31
C ARG A 278 -31.95 32.08 15.52
N PHE A 279 -32.74 31.29 14.79
CA PHE A 279 -34.19 31.23 14.96
C PHE A 279 -34.56 30.79 16.38
N ALA A 280 -33.98 29.69 16.88
CA ALA A 280 -34.22 29.20 18.23
C ALA A 280 -33.86 30.25 19.30
N TYR A 281 -32.76 30.98 19.12
CA TYR A 281 -32.32 32.02 20.05
C TYR A 281 -33.27 33.22 20.08
N VAL A 282 -33.61 33.78 18.92
CA VAL A 282 -34.50 34.94 18.82
C VAL A 282 -35.90 34.58 19.31
N ALA A 283 -36.46 33.44 18.85
CA ALA A 283 -37.78 32.99 19.26
C ALA A 283 -37.88 32.79 20.78
N SER A 284 -36.84 32.22 21.41
CA SER A 284 -36.83 32.01 22.85
C SER A 284 -36.76 33.31 23.64
N HIS A 285 -35.94 34.27 23.20
CA HIS A 285 -35.90 35.60 23.80
C HIS A 285 -37.28 36.28 23.74
N ASP A 286 -37.89 36.27 22.55
CA ASP A 286 -39.19 36.90 22.31
C ASP A 286 -40.34 36.19 23.05
N MET A 287 -40.18 34.91 23.40
CA MET A 287 -41.12 34.18 24.26
C MET A 287 -40.91 34.48 25.76
N GLN A 288 -39.68 34.78 26.21
CA GLN A 288 -39.40 35.06 27.62
C GLN A 288 -39.98 36.40 28.09
N GLU A 289 -40.03 37.40 27.22
CA GLU A 289 -40.55 38.73 27.54
C GLU A 289 -42.06 38.73 27.91
N PRO A 290 -42.98 38.16 27.10
CA PRO A 290 -44.39 38.10 27.47
C PRO A 290 -44.63 37.23 28.71
N LEU A 291 -43.86 36.14 28.89
CA LEU A 291 -43.95 35.29 30.08
C LEU A 291 -43.54 36.06 31.35
N ARG A 292 -42.50 36.88 31.28
CA ARG A 292 -42.08 37.75 32.38
C ARG A 292 -43.17 38.74 32.76
N MET A 293 -43.85 39.33 31.79
CA MET A 293 -44.97 40.23 32.07
C MET A 293 -46.13 39.51 32.77
N VAL A 294 -46.55 38.34 32.28
CA VAL A 294 -47.61 37.53 32.91
C VAL A 294 -47.25 37.18 34.36
N LEU A 295 -45.98 36.82 34.61
CA LEU A 295 -45.48 36.48 35.94
C LEU A 295 -45.47 37.71 36.87
N ASN A 296 -44.97 38.85 36.40
CA ASN A 296 -44.90 40.07 37.20
C ASN A 296 -46.30 40.59 37.55
N PHE A 297 -47.22 40.67 36.58
CA PHE A 297 -48.57 41.18 36.82
C PHE A 297 -49.39 40.21 37.67
N SER A 298 -49.27 38.90 37.47
CA SER A 298 -49.94 37.92 38.36
C SER A 298 -49.46 38.06 39.81
N GLN A 299 -48.15 38.26 40.03
CA GLN A 299 -47.60 38.51 41.36
C GLN A 299 -48.04 39.85 41.97
N ILE A 300 -48.09 40.94 41.19
CA ILE A 300 -48.57 42.25 41.64
C ILE A 300 -50.03 42.15 42.07
N VAL A 301 -50.90 41.53 41.25
CA VAL A 301 -52.32 41.37 41.58
C VAL A 301 -52.49 40.47 42.81
N ALA A 302 -51.73 39.37 42.91
CA ALA A 302 -51.77 38.48 44.06
C ALA A 302 -51.31 39.14 45.36
N LYS A 303 -50.40 40.13 45.28
CA LYS A 303 -49.86 40.85 46.46
C LYS A 303 -50.68 42.08 46.84
N ASP A 304 -50.93 42.97 45.89
CA ASP A 304 -51.50 44.31 46.15
C ASP A 304 -53.03 44.30 46.22
N TYR A 305 -53.67 43.26 45.65
CA TYR A 305 -55.13 43.10 45.63
C TYR A 305 -55.58 41.84 46.37
N ALA A 306 -54.71 41.22 47.19
CA ALA A 306 -54.98 40.00 47.94
C ALA A 306 -56.32 40.03 48.73
N ASP A 307 -56.60 41.17 49.36
CA ASP A 307 -57.79 41.36 50.21
C ASP A 307 -59.08 41.57 49.42
N LYS A 308 -58.97 41.83 48.11
CA LYS A 308 -60.10 42.03 47.19
C LYS A 308 -60.41 40.80 46.35
N LEU A 309 -59.62 39.74 46.48
CA LEU A 309 -59.78 38.48 45.77
C LEU A 309 -60.44 37.45 46.69
N ASP A 310 -61.42 36.72 46.15
CA ASP A 310 -61.92 35.50 46.74
C ASP A 310 -60.88 34.37 46.62
N ASP A 311 -61.16 33.23 47.28
CA ASP A 311 -60.23 32.10 47.30
C ASP A 311 -60.00 31.53 45.89
N ASP A 312 -61.04 31.53 45.04
CA ASP A 312 -60.93 31.12 43.64
C ASP A 312 -60.03 32.06 42.84
N GLY A 313 -60.17 33.38 42.99
CA GLY A 313 -59.32 34.38 42.34
C GLY A 313 -57.84 34.26 42.71
N LYS A 314 -57.54 33.94 43.97
CA LYS A 314 -56.18 33.66 44.44
C LYS A 314 -55.62 32.38 43.81
N GLU A 315 -56.42 31.33 43.73
CA GLU A 315 -56.00 30.06 43.11
C GLU A 315 -55.78 30.22 41.59
N TYR A 316 -56.62 30.99 40.88
CA TYR A 316 -56.39 31.28 39.46
C TYR A 316 -55.10 32.05 39.20
N LEU A 317 -54.78 33.06 40.02
CA LEU A 317 -53.52 33.80 39.88
C LEU A 317 -52.30 32.93 40.15
N LYS A 318 -52.39 32.02 41.12
CA LYS A 318 -51.36 31.03 41.39
C LYS A 318 -51.16 30.09 40.20
N ILE A 319 -52.24 29.56 39.61
CA ILE A 319 -52.17 28.72 38.41
C ILE A 319 -51.53 29.47 37.22
N ILE A 320 -51.88 30.75 37.02
CA ILE A 320 -51.30 31.59 35.97
C ILE A 320 -49.80 31.81 36.21
N GLY A 321 -49.42 32.20 37.42
CA GLY A 321 -48.03 32.42 37.81
C GLY A 321 -47.18 31.15 37.64
N ASP A 322 -47.68 30.00 38.14
CA ASP A 322 -47.01 28.70 38.02
C ASP A 322 -46.90 28.26 36.56
N SER A 323 -47.90 28.55 35.71
CA SER A 323 -47.87 28.20 34.29
C SER A 323 -46.90 29.08 33.50
N ALA A 324 -46.84 30.39 33.79
CA ALA A 324 -45.86 31.29 33.21
C ALA A 324 -44.42 30.94 33.62
N MET A 325 -44.23 30.54 34.88
CA MET A 325 -42.94 30.09 35.39
C MET A 325 -42.47 28.82 34.68
N ARG A 326 -43.35 27.82 34.55
CA ARG A 326 -43.05 26.58 33.81
C ARG A 326 -42.68 26.82 32.35
N MET A 327 -43.40 27.70 31.67
CA MET A 327 -43.08 28.03 30.28
C MET A 327 -41.72 28.72 30.16
N ARG A 328 -41.39 29.64 31.07
CA ARG A 328 -40.09 30.32 31.09
C ARG A 328 -38.96 29.32 31.26
N ASP A 329 -39.11 28.41 32.20
CA ASP A 329 -38.10 27.39 32.49
C ASP A 329 -37.95 26.40 31.31
N MET A 330 -39.04 26.05 30.63
CA MET A 330 -38.98 25.20 29.42
C MET A 330 -38.24 25.87 28.26
N VAL A 331 -38.50 27.17 28.02
CA VAL A 331 -37.80 27.94 26.99
C VAL A 331 -36.31 28.08 27.32
N GLN A 332 -35.99 28.30 28.60
CA GLN A 332 -34.61 28.39 29.07
C GLN A 332 -33.86 27.06 28.87
N ASP A 333 -34.46 25.95 29.26
CA ASP A 333 -33.85 24.62 29.09
C ASP A 333 -33.64 24.30 27.61
N LEU A 334 -34.60 24.63 26.74
CA LEU A 334 -34.48 24.41 25.28
C LEU A 334 -33.28 25.15 24.69
N LEU A 335 -33.06 26.40 25.10
CA LEU A 335 -31.88 27.19 24.73
C LEU A 335 -30.59 26.53 25.22
N GLU A 336 -30.60 25.99 26.44
CA GLU A 336 -29.45 25.32 27.00
C GLU A 336 -29.10 24.05 26.22
N TYR A 337 -30.11 23.21 25.92
CA TYR A 337 -29.94 22.02 25.10
C TYR A 337 -29.36 22.35 23.71
N ALA A 338 -29.86 23.41 23.05
CA ALA A 338 -29.35 23.85 21.76
C ALA A 338 -27.92 24.42 21.82
N ARG A 339 -27.48 24.97 22.97
CA ARG A 339 -26.16 25.59 23.15
C ARG A 339 -25.03 24.61 23.48
N VAL A 340 -25.34 23.42 24.01
CA VAL A 340 -24.33 22.44 24.47
C VAL A 340 -23.34 22.04 23.36
N ASP A 341 -23.72 22.12 22.08
CA ASP A 341 -22.85 21.84 20.93
C ASP A 341 -21.99 23.02 20.46
N LYS A 342 -22.33 24.27 20.81
CA LYS A 342 -21.75 25.48 20.18
C LYS A 342 -20.83 26.33 21.05
N GLU A 343 -20.90 26.21 22.38
CA GLU A 343 -19.84 26.73 23.25
C GLU A 343 -18.61 25.83 23.03
N GLY A 344 -17.86 26.10 21.93
CA GLY A 344 -16.82 25.23 21.39
C GLY A 344 -16.07 24.55 22.51
N PHE A 345 -16.02 23.21 22.47
CA PHE A 345 -15.61 22.39 23.60
C PHE A 345 -14.23 22.83 24.13
N ARG A 346 -14.23 23.72 25.13
CA ARG A 346 -13.01 24.23 25.75
C ARG A 346 -12.56 23.20 26.75
N CYS A 347 -11.78 22.24 26.24
CA CYS A 347 -11.14 21.25 27.07
C CYS A 347 -10.09 21.93 27.96
N SER A 348 -10.30 21.91 29.27
CA SER A 348 -9.37 22.39 30.29
C SER A 348 -9.17 21.33 31.36
N ASP A 349 -8.13 21.48 32.18
CA ASP A 349 -8.03 20.70 33.41
C ASP A 349 -9.13 21.14 34.38
N VAL A 350 -10.08 20.26 34.65
CA VAL A 350 -11.22 20.51 35.54
C VAL A 350 -11.01 19.78 36.84
N ASP A 351 -11.10 20.51 37.95
CA ASP A 351 -11.14 19.95 39.29
C ASP A 351 -12.58 19.72 39.70
N MET A 352 -13.05 18.47 39.61
CA MET A 352 -14.46 18.13 39.87
C MET A 352 -14.88 18.44 41.32
N ARG A 353 -13.93 18.52 42.25
CA ARG A 353 -14.21 18.98 43.62
C ARG A 353 -14.64 20.44 43.62
N THR A 354 -13.91 21.30 42.91
CA THR A 354 -14.20 22.73 42.82
C THR A 354 -15.56 22.96 42.18
N GLU A 355 -15.85 22.26 41.08
CA GLU A 355 -17.15 22.35 40.40
C GLU A 355 -18.30 21.87 41.31
N LEU A 356 -18.13 20.76 42.03
CA LEU A 356 -19.14 20.31 42.98
C LEU A 356 -19.39 21.33 44.10
N VAL A 357 -18.34 21.96 44.64
CA VAL A 357 -18.49 23.01 45.66
C VAL A 357 -19.31 24.19 45.12
N HIS A 358 -19.06 24.62 43.88
CA HIS A 358 -19.89 25.65 43.24
C HIS A 358 -21.36 25.23 43.08
N VAL A 359 -21.62 23.98 42.70
CA VAL A 359 -22.98 23.43 42.63
C VAL A 359 -23.65 23.44 43.99
N LEU A 360 -22.98 22.97 45.05
CA LEU A 360 -23.53 22.96 46.40
C LEU A 360 -23.81 24.37 46.91
N ASP A 361 -22.95 25.34 46.57
CA ASP A 361 -23.14 26.74 46.90
C ASP A 361 -24.38 27.35 46.22
N ASN A 362 -24.57 27.05 44.94
CA ASN A 362 -25.76 27.47 44.19
C ASN A 362 -27.05 26.82 44.73
N LEU A 363 -26.96 25.60 45.25
CA LEU A 363 -28.09 24.84 45.79
C LEU A 363 -28.30 25.04 47.31
N ARG A 364 -27.61 25.99 47.95
CA ARG A 364 -27.70 26.21 49.42
C ARG A 364 -29.12 26.43 49.93
N ALA A 365 -29.91 27.26 49.23
CA ALA A 365 -31.29 27.53 49.63
C ALA A 365 -32.15 26.25 49.57
N LEU A 366 -32.11 25.58 48.42
CA LEU A 366 -32.84 24.32 48.19
C LEU A 366 -32.44 23.22 49.19
N THR A 367 -31.14 23.09 49.47
CA THR A 367 -30.61 22.10 50.42
C THR A 367 -31.08 22.37 51.85
N ARG A 368 -31.15 23.66 52.25
CA ARG A 368 -31.64 24.06 53.59
C ARG A 368 -33.15 23.84 53.73
N GLU A 369 -33.93 24.17 52.70
CA GLU A 369 -35.38 23.99 52.69
C GLU A 369 -35.78 22.51 52.69
N SER A 370 -35.06 21.68 51.92
CA SER A 370 -35.30 20.24 51.84
C SER A 370 -34.63 19.42 52.94
N LEU A 371 -33.75 20.04 53.74
CA LEU A 371 -32.89 19.38 54.73
C LEU A 371 -32.11 18.20 54.11
N ALA A 372 -31.66 18.35 52.87
CA ALA A 372 -30.94 17.32 52.14
C ALA A 372 -29.53 17.09 52.71
N VAL A 373 -29.14 15.83 52.85
CA VAL A 373 -27.80 15.42 53.26
C VAL A 373 -27.04 14.95 52.04
N ILE A 374 -25.98 15.68 51.67
CA ILE A 374 -25.16 15.38 50.49
C ILE A 374 -23.75 14.98 50.96
N THR A 375 -23.32 13.80 50.52
CA THR A 375 -21.97 13.26 50.78
C THR A 375 -21.28 12.94 49.45
N TYR A 376 -19.96 12.96 49.42
CA TYR A 376 -19.20 12.70 48.20
C TYR A 376 -17.83 12.09 48.49
N ASP A 377 -17.33 11.28 47.56
CA ASP A 377 -16.01 10.67 47.59
C ASP A 377 -14.90 11.68 47.21
N THR A 378 -13.64 11.25 47.22
CA THR A 378 -12.53 12.06 46.71
C THR A 378 -12.65 12.21 45.19
N LEU A 379 -13.16 13.36 44.74
CA LEU A 379 -13.36 13.63 43.31
C LEU A 379 -12.04 13.89 42.56
N PRO A 380 -11.89 13.36 41.32
CA PRO A 380 -10.66 13.46 40.54
C PRO A 380 -10.56 14.76 39.74
N ARG A 381 -9.39 14.98 39.14
CA ARG A 381 -9.19 15.93 38.05
C ARG A 381 -9.31 15.21 36.71
N LEU A 382 -9.92 15.86 35.73
CA LEU A 382 -10.08 15.32 34.37
C LEU A 382 -10.01 16.44 33.33
N LYS A 383 -9.74 16.07 32.08
CA LYS A 383 -9.81 16.99 30.94
C LYS A 383 -11.25 17.12 30.49
N GLY A 384 -11.77 18.35 30.37
CA GLY A 384 -13.15 18.56 29.91
C GLY A 384 -13.60 20.01 29.97
N ASN A 385 -14.89 20.26 29.72
CA ASN A 385 -15.49 21.58 29.82
C ASN A 385 -16.14 21.76 31.21
N GLY A 386 -15.50 22.55 32.07
CA GLY A 386 -15.95 22.75 33.46
C GLY A 386 -17.39 23.26 33.59
N VAL A 387 -17.82 24.17 32.71
CA VAL A 387 -19.19 24.71 32.73
C VAL A 387 -20.22 23.63 32.45
N GLN A 388 -19.97 22.76 31.47
CA GLN A 388 -20.87 21.65 31.16
C GLN A 388 -20.89 20.62 32.29
N LEU A 389 -19.74 20.31 32.88
CA LEU A 389 -19.65 19.34 33.98
C LEU A 389 -20.33 19.85 35.26
N MET A 390 -20.18 21.13 35.58
CA MET A 390 -20.92 21.79 36.67
C MET A 390 -22.44 21.68 36.45
N ARG A 391 -22.92 21.93 35.22
CA ARG A 391 -24.35 21.80 34.86
C ARG A 391 -24.85 20.36 34.95
N LEU A 392 -24.07 19.39 34.50
CA LEU A 392 -24.37 17.96 34.65
C LEU A 392 -24.58 17.61 36.12
N MET A 393 -23.63 18.00 36.98
CA MET A 393 -23.71 17.76 38.43
C MET A 393 -24.91 18.47 39.06
N GLN A 394 -25.15 19.73 38.71
CA GLN A 394 -26.30 20.50 39.19
C GLN A 394 -27.63 19.84 38.83
N ASN A 395 -27.80 19.37 37.59
CA ASN A 395 -29.03 18.71 37.15
C ASN A 395 -29.27 17.39 37.89
N LEU A 396 -28.24 16.56 38.04
CA LEU A 396 -28.36 15.28 38.74
C LEU A 396 -28.66 15.48 40.24
N VAL A 397 -27.97 16.40 40.91
CA VAL A 397 -28.21 16.70 42.33
C VAL A 397 -29.58 17.34 42.55
N THR A 398 -29.99 18.27 41.68
CA THR A 398 -31.33 18.90 41.78
C THR A 398 -32.44 17.86 41.61
N ASN A 399 -32.29 16.94 40.65
CA ASN A 399 -33.23 15.84 40.48
C ASN A 399 -33.29 14.94 41.72
N ALA A 400 -32.14 14.61 42.31
CA ALA A 400 -32.06 13.79 43.51
C ALA A 400 -32.75 14.43 44.73
N ILE A 401 -32.70 15.77 44.87
CA ILE A 401 -33.43 16.48 45.94
C ILE A 401 -34.94 16.51 45.66
N LYS A 402 -35.30 16.72 44.39
CA LYS A 402 -36.67 17.01 43.96
C LYS A 402 -37.56 15.78 43.90
N TYR A 403 -37.04 14.63 43.45
CA TYR A 403 -37.82 13.40 43.27
C TYR A 403 -37.86 12.56 44.56
N GLN A 404 -38.26 13.22 45.65
CA GLN A 404 -38.27 12.64 46.98
C GLN A 404 -39.67 12.16 47.41
N LYS A 405 -39.71 11.10 48.21
CA LYS A 405 -40.93 10.64 48.86
C LYS A 405 -41.44 11.67 49.89
N PRO A 406 -42.75 11.87 50.04
CA PRO A 406 -43.29 12.70 51.11
C PRO A 406 -42.76 12.29 52.48
N ARG A 407 -42.33 13.27 53.29
CA ARG A 407 -41.83 13.08 54.67
C ARG A 407 -40.53 12.27 54.83
N ARG A 408 -39.76 12.06 53.75
CA ARG A 408 -38.42 11.45 53.81
C ARG A 408 -37.36 12.48 53.49
N LEU A 409 -36.32 12.60 54.31
CA LEU A 409 -35.19 13.50 54.04
C LEU A 409 -34.37 13.00 52.84
N PRO A 410 -34.02 13.86 51.87
CA PRO A 410 -33.14 13.48 50.76
C PRO A 410 -31.74 13.12 51.28
N VAL A 411 -31.25 11.94 50.93
CA VAL A 411 -29.88 11.50 51.20
C VAL A 411 -29.23 11.18 49.86
N ILE A 412 -28.18 11.94 49.55
CA ILE A 412 -27.52 11.91 48.25
C ILE A 412 -26.04 11.58 48.47
N HIS A 413 -25.54 10.62 47.71
CA HIS A 413 -24.13 10.25 47.72
C HIS A 413 -23.55 10.33 46.31
N ILE A 414 -22.46 11.08 46.16
CA ILE A 414 -21.74 11.24 44.90
C ILE A 414 -20.48 10.38 44.97
N GLY A 415 -20.52 9.21 44.35
CA GLY A 415 -19.40 8.27 44.31
C GLY A 415 -18.57 8.43 43.05
N VAL A 416 -17.28 8.07 43.12
CA VAL A 416 -16.41 7.98 41.95
C VAL A 416 -15.55 6.73 42.01
N ALA A 417 -15.40 6.06 40.87
CA ALA A 417 -14.54 4.90 40.70
C ALA A 417 -13.61 5.08 39.51
N ASP A 418 -12.37 4.64 39.67
CA ASP A 418 -11.41 4.51 38.59
C ASP A 418 -11.73 3.25 37.77
N ASP A 419 -12.02 3.41 36.48
CA ASP A 419 -12.32 2.33 35.54
C ASP A 419 -11.33 2.34 34.37
N GLY A 420 -10.04 2.43 34.68
CA GLY A 420 -8.95 2.39 33.69
C GLY A 420 -8.77 3.72 32.96
N ASP A 421 -9.24 3.80 31.71
CA ASP A 421 -9.13 5.01 30.87
C ASP A 421 -10.27 6.02 31.14
N MET A 422 -11.26 5.62 31.94
CA MET A 422 -12.46 6.40 32.23
C MET A 422 -12.61 6.60 33.75
N TRP A 423 -13.17 7.73 34.15
CA TRP A 423 -13.75 7.93 35.47
C TRP A 423 -15.23 7.56 35.43
N ARG A 424 -15.67 6.70 36.36
CA ARG A 424 -17.08 6.36 36.54
C ARG A 424 -17.63 7.08 37.75
N PHE A 425 -18.52 8.03 37.52
CA PHE A 425 -19.23 8.77 38.55
C PHE A 425 -20.59 8.13 38.82
N SER A 426 -21.08 8.30 40.05
CA SER A 426 -22.41 7.87 40.47
C SER A 426 -23.06 8.94 41.34
N VAL A 427 -24.34 9.22 41.12
CA VAL A 427 -25.17 10.08 41.97
C VAL A 427 -26.33 9.23 42.47
N LYS A 428 -26.24 8.81 43.73
CA LYS A 428 -27.20 7.92 44.38
C LYS A 428 -28.13 8.72 45.27
N ASP A 429 -29.44 8.51 45.13
CA ASP A 429 -30.49 9.11 45.94
C ASP A 429 -31.31 8.06 46.70
N ASN A 430 -32.09 8.51 47.68
CA ASN A 430 -33.07 7.70 48.42
C ASN A 430 -34.52 8.08 48.07
N GLY A 431 -34.74 8.52 46.84
CA GLY A 431 -35.97 9.10 46.34
C GLY A 431 -37.05 8.08 46.01
N MET A 432 -37.94 8.48 45.11
CA MET A 432 -39.10 7.67 44.72
C MET A 432 -38.73 6.49 43.83
N GLY A 433 -37.54 6.50 43.21
CA GLY A 433 -37.14 5.52 42.20
C GLY A 433 -37.93 5.66 40.89
N ILE A 434 -37.49 4.93 39.88
CA ILE A 434 -38.01 4.91 38.52
C ILE A 434 -38.46 3.48 38.22
N ASP A 435 -39.66 3.34 37.68
CA ASP A 435 -40.16 2.05 37.20
C ASP A 435 -39.34 1.61 35.97
N GLU A 436 -38.92 0.35 35.96
CA GLU A 436 -38.07 -0.28 34.94
C GLU A 436 -38.57 -0.03 33.52
N ALA A 437 -39.89 0.01 33.32
CA ALA A 437 -40.52 0.26 32.02
C ALA A 437 -40.14 1.63 31.42
N PHE A 438 -39.72 2.58 32.25
CA PHE A 438 -39.43 3.95 31.85
C PHE A 438 -37.94 4.30 31.86
N VAL A 439 -37.07 3.44 32.40
CA VAL A 439 -35.61 3.67 32.51
C VAL A 439 -34.98 4.05 31.16
N GLY A 440 -35.42 3.42 30.06
CA GLY A 440 -34.91 3.72 28.71
C GLY A 440 -35.36 5.07 28.13
N GLN A 441 -36.43 5.66 28.66
CA GLN A 441 -37.08 6.84 28.10
C GLN A 441 -36.77 8.13 28.87
N ILE A 442 -36.18 8.06 30.07
CA ILE A 442 -35.96 9.24 30.92
C ILE A 442 -34.96 10.26 30.35
N PHE A 443 -34.13 9.84 29.40
CA PHE A 443 -33.17 10.70 28.72
C PHE A 443 -33.71 11.27 27.39
N GLU A 444 -34.93 10.90 26.99
CA GLU A 444 -35.57 11.49 25.81
C GLU A 444 -36.02 12.94 26.11
N PRO A 445 -35.77 13.89 25.19
CA PRO A 445 -36.27 15.26 25.33
C PRO A 445 -37.79 15.30 25.54
N PHE A 446 -38.25 16.15 26.46
CA PHE A 446 -39.67 16.40 26.77
C PHE A 446 -40.45 15.22 27.36
N ARG A 447 -39.79 14.12 27.74
CA ARG A 447 -40.46 13.01 28.44
C ARG A 447 -40.56 13.28 29.94
N ARG A 448 -41.77 13.14 30.47
CA ARG A 448 -42.07 13.08 31.91
C ARG A 448 -42.77 11.77 32.22
N LEU A 449 -42.47 11.18 33.38
CA LEU A 449 -43.20 10.03 33.88
C LEU A 449 -44.54 10.50 34.44
N HIS A 450 -45.64 10.01 33.86
CA HIS A 450 -47.02 10.51 33.99
C HIS A 450 -47.70 10.25 35.37
N SER A 451 -46.98 10.32 36.48
CA SER A 451 -47.54 9.90 37.78
C SER A 451 -47.13 10.76 38.98
N TRP A 452 -46.71 12.00 38.75
CA TRP A 452 -46.25 12.89 39.83
C TRP A 452 -46.85 14.30 39.70
N ASP A 453 -48.17 14.40 39.85
CA ASP A 453 -49.01 15.60 39.67
C ASP A 453 -48.68 16.81 40.59
N GLY A 454 -47.53 16.81 41.27
CA GLY A 454 -47.06 17.92 42.10
C GLY A 454 -45.61 18.36 41.88
N ILE A 455 -44.82 17.67 41.04
CA ILE A 455 -43.38 17.94 40.91
C ILE A 455 -43.11 18.73 39.62
N GLN A 456 -42.77 20.02 39.75
CA GLN A 456 -42.57 20.94 38.63
C GLN A 456 -41.28 20.66 37.85
N GLY A 457 -41.33 20.39 36.54
CA GLY A 457 -40.12 20.27 35.70
C GLY A 457 -40.43 20.20 34.21
N THR A 458 -39.44 20.52 33.39
CA THR A 458 -39.54 20.66 31.91
C THR A 458 -39.39 19.36 31.15
N GLY A 459 -38.76 18.33 31.74
CA GLY A 459 -38.44 17.06 31.08
C GLY A 459 -37.21 17.12 30.17
N LEU A 460 -36.41 18.19 30.23
CA LEU A 460 -35.22 18.34 29.38
C LEU A 460 -33.89 18.15 30.13
N GLY A 461 -33.87 18.30 31.46
CA GLY A 461 -32.64 18.26 32.25
C GLY A 461 -31.82 16.97 32.10
N LEU A 462 -32.45 15.80 32.02
CA LEU A 462 -31.73 14.53 31.79
C LEU A 462 -31.24 14.38 30.34
N ALA A 463 -31.98 14.89 29.36
CA ALA A 463 -31.53 14.96 27.97
C ALA A 463 -30.28 15.85 27.82
N VAL A 464 -30.25 16.98 28.54
CA VAL A 464 -29.06 17.85 28.65
C VAL A 464 -27.89 17.11 29.31
N CYS A 465 -28.12 16.35 30.38
CA CYS A 465 -27.09 15.53 31.02
C CYS A 465 -26.47 14.52 30.05
N ARG A 466 -27.31 13.80 29.30
CA ARG A 466 -26.88 12.84 28.27
C ARG A 466 -26.02 13.51 27.21
N LYS A 467 -26.50 14.64 26.68
CA LYS A 467 -25.78 15.42 25.67
C LYS A 467 -24.41 15.90 26.16
N ILE A 468 -24.33 16.41 27.39
CA ILE A 468 -23.06 16.82 28.00
C ILE A 468 -22.09 15.64 28.08
N VAL A 469 -22.54 14.49 28.57
CA VAL A 469 -21.68 13.31 28.73
C VAL A 469 -21.22 12.77 27.37
N GLU A 470 -22.10 12.75 26.37
CA GLU A 470 -21.75 12.37 24.98
C GLU A 470 -20.73 13.34 24.36
N ASN A 471 -20.85 14.64 24.60
CA ASN A 471 -19.87 15.64 24.14
C ASN A 471 -18.50 15.48 24.81
N HIS A 472 -18.42 14.81 25.97
CA HIS A 472 -17.16 14.43 26.61
C HIS A 472 -16.67 13.02 26.19
N GLY A 473 -17.29 12.37 25.20
CA GLY A 473 -16.95 11.01 24.77
C GLY A 473 -17.38 9.91 25.75
N GLY A 474 -18.32 10.23 26.62
CA GLY A 474 -18.80 9.37 27.70
C GLY A 474 -20.12 8.68 27.42
N ARG A 475 -20.65 7.99 28.44
CA ARG A 475 -22.04 7.49 28.47
C ARG A 475 -22.68 7.72 29.84
N ILE A 476 -23.99 7.93 29.87
CA ILE A 476 -24.82 8.07 31.08
C ILE A 476 -25.90 6.99 31.10
N TRP A 477 -26.21 6.45 32.27
CA TRP A 477 -27.31 5.50 32.48
C TRP A 477 -27.84 5.62 33.91
N VAL A 478 -28.89 4.88 34.25
CA VAL A 478 -29.45 4.83 35.60
C VAL A 478 -29.72 3.39 36.01
N GLU A 479 -29.53 3.09 37.27
CA GLU A 479 -30.06 1.90 37.94
C GLU A 479 -31.03 2.39 39.02
N SER A 480 -32.28 1.95 38.96
CA SER A 480 -33.31 2.46 39.85
C SER A 480 -34.33 1.38 40.19
N GLU A 481 -34.84 1.41 41.41
CA GLU A 481 -35.91 0.54 41.87
C GLU A 481 -37.01 1.41 42.48
N GLN A 482 -38.24 1.21 42.00
CA GLN A 482 -39.39 1.98 42.44
C GLN A 482 -39.59 1.83 43.95
N GLY A 483 -39.58 2.96 44.65
CA GLY A 483 -39.72 3.05 46.09
C GLY A 483 -38.42 2.90 46.89
N VAL A 484 -37.28 2.61 46.27
CA VAL A 484 -36.00 2.50 46.98
C VAL A 484 -35.16 3.76 46.77
N GLY A 485 -35.00 4.17 45.51
CA GLY A 485 -34.20 5.31 45.07
C GLY A 485 -33.59 5.05 43.69
N SER A 486 -32.82 6.01 43.18
CA SER A 486 -32.09 5.87 41.91
C SER A 486 -30.59 6.08 42.08
N THR A 487 -29.81 5.47 41.20
CA THR A 487 -28.38 5.74 41.04
C THR A 487 -28.11 6.08 39.58
N PHE A 488 -27.80 7.34 39.32
CA PHE A 488 -27.39 7.80 37.99
C PHE A 488 -25.89 7.61 37.84
N PHE A 489 -25.46 6.95 36.79
CA PHE A 489 -24.06 6.71 36.49
C PHE A 489 -23.67 7.44 35.23
N PHE A 490 -22.47 8.02 35.21
CA PHE A 490 -21.87 8.54 33.98
C PHE A 490 -20.38 8.25 33.95
N MET A 491 -19.84 8.05 32.74
CA MET A 491 -18.42 7.85 32.53
C MET A 491 -17.83 8.97 31.68
N ILE A 492 -16.64 9.44 32.04
CA ILE A 492 -15.89 10.47 31.31
C ILE A 492 -14.45 10.01 31.13
N PRO A 493 -13.85 10.13 29.94
CA PRO A 493 -12.43 9.83 29.73
C PRO A 493 -11.52 10.65 30.64
N LYS A 494 -10.44 10.03 31.14
CA LYS A 494 -9.44 10.75 31.94
C LYS A 494 -8.68 11.80 31.10
N ASP A 495 -8.47 11.48 29.83
CA ASP A 495 -7.83 12.35 28.85
C ASP A 495 -8.71 12.44 27.60
N LEU A 496 -9.17 13.65 27.30
CA LEU A 496 -9.92 13.93 26.08
C LEU A 496 -8.92 14.20 24.97
N LYS A 497 -8.66 13.19 24.12
CA LYS A 497 -7.88 13.39 22.90
C LYS A 497 -8.54 14.51 22.11
N SER A 498 -7.82 15.60 21.87
CA SER A 498 -8.27 16.67 20.98
C SER A 498 -8.56 16.06 19.61
N VAL A 499 -9.84 16.04 19.22
CA VAL A 499 -10.23 15.74 17.83
C VAL A 499 -10.02 16.98 16.99
#